data_AF-A0A401PBG6-F1
#
_entry.id   AF-A0A401PBG6-F1
#
_cell.length_a   1.000
_cell.length_b   1.000
_cell.length_c   1.000
_cell.angle_alpha   90.00
_cell.angle_beta   90.00
_cell.angle_gamma   90.00
#
_symmetry.space_group_name_H-M   'P 1'
#
loop_
_entity.id
_entity.type
_entity.pdbx_description
1 polymer ?
#
loop_
_entity_poly.entity_id
_entity_poly.type
_entity_poly.pdbx_seq_one_letter_code
_entity_poly.pdbx_strand_id
1 'polypeptide(L)' 'MQFCANKLDKKDFFGKSDPFMVFYRSNEDGTFTICHKTEVVKNTLNPVWLQFCIPVRALCNGDYDR' A
#
# COMPACT_ATOMS: atom_id res chain seq x y z
N MET A 1 -11.62 1.92 3.37
CA MET A 1 -11.04 2.74 2.29
C MET A 1 -10.66 1.81 1.14
N GLN A 2 -10.91 2.19 -0.11
CA GLN A 2 -10.51 1.42 -1.30
C GLN A 2 -9.55 2.25 -2.14
N PHE A 3 -8.50 1.61 -2.65
CA PHE A 3 -7.46 2.27 -3.44
C PHE A 3 -7.43 1.67 -4.84
N CYS A 4 -7.08 2.51 -5.82
CA CYS A 4 -6.82 2.09 -7.20
C CYS A 4 -5.66 2.90 -7.77
N ALA A 5 -4.94 2.31 -8.72
CA ALA A 5 -3.95 3.02 -9.54
C ALA A 5 -4.34 2.95 -11.01
N ASN A 6 -3.84 3.90 -11.79
CA ASN A 6 -4.11 3.98 -13.23
C ASN A 6 -2.81 4.19 -13.99
N LYS A 7 -2.67 3.52 -15.14
CA LYS A 7 -1.52 3.63 -16.05
C LYS A 7 -0.18 3.40 -15.35
N LEU A 8 -0.08 2.35 -14.53
CA LEU A 8 1.20 1.94 -13.98
C LEU A 8 2.17 1.52 -15.10
N ASP A 9 3.45 1.77 -14.89
CA ASP A 9 4.49 1.33 -15.81
C ASP A 9 4.54 -0.19 -15.87
N LYS A 10 4.69 -0.72 -17.09
CA LYS A 10 4.93 -2.12 -17.35
C LYS A 10 6.37 -2.45 -17.00
N LYS A 11 6.61 -3.11 -15.86
CA LYS A 11 7.95 -3.45 -15.38
C LYS A 11 8.31 -4.93 -15.52
N ASP A 12 7.36 -5.79 -15.92
CA ASP A 12 7.60 -7.23 -16.08
C ASP A 12 7.93 -7.64 -17.52
N PHE A 13 8.91 -8.55 -17.66
CA PHE A 13 9.49 -8.98 -18.95
C PHE A 13 8.51 -9.80 -19.82
N PHE A 14 7.58 -10.55 -19.21
CA PHE A 14 6.59 -11.37 -19.91
C PHE A 14 5.18 -11.17 -19.30
N GLY A 15 4.59 -9.99 -19.49
CA GLY A 15 3.24 -9.68 -19.01
C GLY A 15 3.07 -8.20 -18.65
N LYS A 16 1.87 -7.77 -18.24
CA LYS A 16 1.72 -6.48 -17.53
C LYS A 16 2.30 -6.62 -16.12
N SER A 17 2.37 -5.50 -15.40
CA SER A 17 2.90 -5.50 -14.03
C SER A 17 2.00 -6.26 -13.04
N ASP A 18 2.63 -6.74 -11.96
CA ASP A 18 1.97 -7.30 -10.78
C ASP A 18 2.00 -6.30 -9.58
N PRO A 19 1.23 -5.20 -9.60
CA PRO A 19 1.30 -4.15 -8.58
C PRO A 19 0.76 -4.53 -7.19
N PHE A 20 1.41 -4.00 -6.16
CA PHE A 20 0.99 -4.03 -4.74
C PHE A 20 1.38 -2.72 -4.05
N MET A 21 0.81 -2.46 -2.87
CA MET A 21 1.13 -1.30 -2.04
C MET A 21 1.56 -1.71 -0.64
N VAL A 22 2.43 -0.90 -0.05
CA VAL A 22 2.87 -1.03 1.35
C VAL A 22 2.73 0.33 2.01
N PHE A 23 2.02 0.37 3.12
CA PHE A 23 1.86 1.55 3.97
C PHE A 23 2.97 1.55 5.01
N TYR A 24 3.65 2.67 5.13
CA TYR A 24 4.69 2.88 6.13
C TYR A 24 4.28 4.03 7.06
N ARG A 25 4.53 3.85 8.35
CA ARG A 25 4.49 4.92 9.36
C ARG A 25 5.90 5.44 9.53
N SER A 26 6.05 6.77 9.52
CA SER A 26 7.26 7.43 9.98
C SER A 26 7.27 7.46 11.51
N ASN A 27 8.33 6.95 12.11
CA ASN A 27 8.57 7.00 13.55
C ASN A 27 9.32 8.29 13.90
N GLU A 28 9.33 8.64 15.19
CA GLU A 28 9.99 9.86 15.70
C GLU A 28 11.51 9.88 15.49
N ASP A 29 12.11 8.70 15.43
CA ASP A 29 13.54 8.51 15.13
C ASP A 29 13.86 8.61 13.63
N GLY A 30 12.88 8.96 12.79
CA GLY A 30 13.01 9.07 11.33
C GLY A 30 12.99 7.71 10.61
N THR A 31 12.83 6.60 11.33
CA THR A 31 12.69 5.28 10.71
C THR A 31 11.28 5.06 10.18
N PHE A 32 11.10 4.06 9.31
CA PHE A 32 9.80 3.70 8.75
C PHE A 32 9.42 2.28 9.16
N THR A 33 8.20 2.10 9.67
CA THR A 33 7.64 0.78 10.02
C THR A 33 6.50 0.44 9.08
N ILE A 34 6.45 -0.81 8.62
CA ILE A 34 5.35 -1.30 7.77
C ILE A 34 4.07 -1.42 8.61
N CYS A 35 3.03 -0.70 8.21
CA CYS A 35 1.70 -0.74 8.83
C CYS A 35 0.79 -1.76 8.15
N HIS A 36 0.88 -1.86 6.82
CA HIS A 36 0.00 -2.70 6.03
C HIS A 36 0.62 -3.00 4.66
N LYS A 37 0.31 -4.17 4.11
CA LYS A 37 0.66 -4.55 2.74
C LYS A 37 -0.59 -5.13 2.07
N THR A 38 -0.91 -4.62 0.89
CA THR A 38 -2.04 -5.10 0.11
C THR A 38 -1.71 -6.40 -0.60
N GLU A 39 -2.72 -7.06 -1.16
CA GLU A 39 -2.55 -8.12 -2.12
C GLU A 39 -1.83 -7.64 -3.38
N VAL A 40 -1.22 -8.61 -4.07
CA VAL A 40 -0.63 -8.41 -5.39
C VAL A 40 -1.72 -8.65 -6.43
N VAL A 41 -2.01 -7.62 -7.23
CA VAL A 41 -2.98 -7.75 -8.33
C VAL A 41 -2.20 -8.11 -9.59
N LYS A 42 -2.39 -9.32 -10.11
CA LYS A 42 -1.56 -9.81 -11.22
C LYS A 42 -1.96 -9.23 -12.57
N ASN A 43 -0.98 -9.03 -13.44
CA ASN A 43 -1.11 -8.71 -14.86
C ASN A 43 -2.07 -7.53 -15.13
N THR A 44 -1.90 -6.42 -14.41
CA THR A 44 -2.69 -5.20 -14.61
C THR A 44 -1.86 -3.93 -14.44
N LEU A 45 -2.17 -2.92 -15.24
CA LEU A 45 -1.63 -1.57 -15.09
C LEU A 45 -2.62 -0.63 -14.38
N ASN A 46 -3.85 -1.11 -14.13
CA ASN A 46 -4.89 -0.39 -13.43
C ASN A 46 -5.44 -1.26 -12.28
N PRO A 47 -4.63 -1.54 -11.23
CA PRO A 47 -5.09 -2.35 -10.12
C PRO A 47 -6.16 -1.62 -9.31
N VAL A 48 -7.15 -2.38 -8.86
CA VAL A 48 -8.09 -1.98 -7.82
C VAL A 48 -7.84 -2.93 -6.67
N TRP A 49 -7.34 -2.41 -5.56
CA TRP A 49 -7.06 -3.23 -4.38
C TRP A 49 -8.32 -3.41 -3.55
N LEU A 50 -8.39 -4.53 -2.82
CA LEU A 50 -9.47 -4.81 -1.91
C LEU A 50 -9.54 -3.76 -0.80
N GLN A 51 -10.75 -3.54 -0.30
CA GLN A 51 -10.93 -2.68 0.86
C GLN A 51 -10.29 -3.31 2.08
N PHE A 52 -9.50 -2.52 2.81
CA PHE A 52 -8.88 -2.93 4.07
C PHE A 52 -9.08 -1.88 5.16
N CYS A 53 -8.89 -2.32 6.40
CA CYS A 53 -8.89 -1.48 7.60
C CYS A 53 -7.51 -1.58 8.26
N ILE A 54 -6.83 -0.45 8.43
CA ILE A 54 -5.60 -0.37 9.22
C ILE A 54 -5.97 0.20 10.58
N PRO A 55 -5.68 -0.49 11.69
CA PRO A 55 -5.96 0.06 13.02
C PRO A 55 -5.12 1.31 13.26
N VAL A 56 -5.69 2.32 13.92
CA VAL A 56 -5.01 3.60 14.24
C VAL A 56 -3.72 3.36 15.04
N ARG A 57 -3.67 2.29 15.84
CA ARG A 57 -2.44 1.85 16.50
C ARG A 57 -1.30 1.52 15.53
N ALA A 58 -1.60 0.87 14.41
CA ALA A 58 -0.58 0.57 13.41
C ALA A 58 -0.14 1.83 12.65
N LEU A 59 -1.04 2.79 12.41
CA LEU A 59 -0.76 4.03 11.68
C LEU A 59 -0.07 5.11 12.50
N CYS A 60 -0.54 5.38 13.72
CA CYS A 60 -0.10 6.51 14.55
C CYS A 60 0.16 6.10 16.01
N ASN A 61 0.35 4.81 16.29
CA ASN A 61 0.49 4.27 17.66
C ASN A 61 -0.73 4.53 18.57
N GLY A 62 -1.88 4.88 18.00
CA GLY A 62 -3.10 5.18 18.75
C GLY A 62 -3.22 6.65 19.15
N ASP A 63 -2.28 7.48 18.68
CA ASP A 63 -2.36 8.93 18.76
C ASP A 63 -3.31 9.44 17.68
N TYR A 64 -4.43 10.03 18.10
CA TYR A 64 -5.43 10.61 17.21
C TYR A 64 -5.18 12.10 16.92
N ASP A 65 -4.24 12.72 17.64
CA ASP A 65 -3.97 14.17 17.60
C ASP A 65 -2.72 14.51 16.77
N ARG A 66 -2.08 13.51 16.15
CA ARG A 66 -0.89 13.65 15.32
C ARG A 66 -1.21 13.94 13.85
#